data_AF-A0A960WRW7-F1
#
_entry.id   AF-A0A960WRW7-F1
#
_cell.length_a   1.000
_cell.length_b   1.000
_cell.length_c   1.000
_cell.angle_alpha   90.00
_cell.angle_beta   90.00
_cell.angle_gamma   90.00
#
_symmetry.space_group_name_H-M   'P 1'
#
loop_
_entity.id
_entity.type
_entity.pdbx_description
1 polymer ?
#
loop_
_entity_poly.entity_id
_entity_poly.type
_entity_poly.pdbx_seq_one_letter_code
_entity_poly.pdbx_strand_id
1 'polypeptide(L)'
;EMVNLYRLIECTDADIATVKAEIEKHVAYTGSARGRFILDHWEAESAKFFKVFPRDYERMLECFRKVEEQGLSGDEAAMAAFEENLKDLSRVGGN
;
A
#
# COMPACT_ATOMS: atom_id res chain seq x y z
N GLU A 1 -13.14 -9.86 -5.51
CA GLU A 1 -12.90 -8.42 -5.25
C GLU A 1 -11.53 -8.01 -5.78
N MET A 2 -11.36 -6.76 -6.21
CA MET A 2 -10.14 -6.24 -6.85
C MET A 2 -9.14 -5.59 -5.87
N VAL A 3 -9.52 -5.43 -4.59
CA VAL A 3 -8.72 -4.75 -3.58
C VAL A 3 -8.65 -5.55 -2.27
N ASN A 4 -7.58 -5.31 -1.52
CA ASN A 4 -7.40 -5.71 -0.14
C ASN A 4 -7.51 -4.47 0.76
N LEU A 5 -8.02 -4.69 1.97
CA LEU A 5 -8.19 -3.66 2.99
C LEU A 5 -7.40 -4.07 4.23
N TYR A 6 -6.49 -3.20 4.65
CA TYR A 6 -5.69 -3.38 5.86
C TYR A 6 -5.99 -2.25 6.82
N ARG A 7 -6.18 -2.52 8.11
CA ARG A 7 -6.32 -1.44 9.08
C ARG A 7 -5.01 -0.68 9.15
N LEU A 8 -5.06 0.65 9.14
CA LEU A 8 -3.85 1.47 9.15
C LEU A 8 -2.97 1.19 10.38
N ILE A 9 -3.60 0.93 11.53
CA ILE A 9 -2.90 0.60 12.79
C ILE A 9 -2.16 -0.75 12.77
N GLU A 10 -2.43 -1.60 11.79
CA GLU A 10 -1.74 -2.88 11.57
C GLU A 10 -0.65 -2.76 10.48
N CYS A 11 -0.53 -1.59 9.85
CA CYS A 11 0.48 -1.31 8.83
C CYS A 11 1.80 -0.86 9.46
N THR A 12 2.78 -0.52 8.62
CA THR A 12 4.08 -0.05 9.10
C THR A 12 3.98 1.32 9.78
N ASP A 13 4.87 1.61 10.73
CA ASP A 13 4.95 2.94 11.36
C ASP A 13 5.16 4.05 10.33
N ALA A 14 5.87 3.74 9.24
CA ALA A 14 6.06 4.64 8.11
C ALA A 14 4.73 4.96 7.41
N ASP A 15 3.89 3.95 7.12
CA ASP A 15 2.55 4.18 6.55
C ASP A 15 1.69 5.08 7.46
N ILE A 16 1.68 4.79 8.77
CA ILE A 16 0.92 5.56 9.77
C ILE A 16 1.41 7.02 9.79
N ALA A 17 2.73 7.21 9.83
CA ALA A 17 3.35 8.53 9.84
C ALA A 17 3.06 9.32 8.55
N THR A 18 3.11 8.67 7.38
CA THR A 18 2.77 9.30 6.10
C THR A 18 1.32 9.78 6.08
N VAL A 19 0.36 8.96 6.50
CA VAL A 19 -1.06 9.38 6.53
C VAL A 19 -1.25 10.57 7.47
N LYS A 20 -0.64 10.53 8.66
CA LYS A 20 -0.73 11.65 9.61
C LYS A 20 -0.16 12.94 9.00
N ALA A 21 1.02 12.88 8.39
CA ALA A 21 1.68 14.02 7.78
C ALA A 21 0.87 14.62 6.62
N GLU A 22 0.23 13.80 5.79
CA GLU A 22 -0.64 14.28 4.71
C GLU A 22 -1.89 14.98 5.25
N ILE A 23 -2.46 14.49 6.37
CA ILE A 23 -3.58 15.17 7.04
C ILE A 23 -3.12 16.50 7.66
N GLU A 24 -1.95 16.55 8.31
CA GLU A 24 -1.36 17.79 8.84
C GLU A 24 -1.17 18.83 7.74
N LYS A 25 -0.60 18.43 6.60
CA LYS A 25 -0.41 19.27 5.42
C LYS A 25 -1.74 19.75 4.84
N HIS A 26 -2.73 18.86 4.72
CA HIS A 26 -4.07 19.22 4.30
C HIS A 26 -4.69 20.28 5.21
N VAL A 27 -4.59 20.12 6.53
CA VAL A 27 -5.10 21.10 7.50
C VAL A 27 -4.36 22.43 7.39
N ALA A 28 -3.04 22.40 7.23
CA ALA A 28 -2.24 23.61 7.06
C ALA A 28 -2.64 24.40 5.81
N TYR A 29 -2.96 23.73 4.70
CA TYR A 29 -3.36 24.40 3.46
C TYR A 29 -4.82 24.85 3.42
N THR A 30 -5.71 24.17 4.12
CA THR A 30 -7.16 24.36 3.94
C THR A 30 -7.88 24.89 5.18
N GLY A 31 -7.25 24.84 6.36
CA GLY A 31 -7.92 25.10 7.62
C GLY A 31 -9.00 24.06 7.98
N SER A 32 -8.95 22.86 7.40
CA SER A 32 -9.98 21.82 7.59
C SER A 32 -10.23 21.49 9.06
N ALA A 33 -11.41 21.88 9.56
CA ALA A 33 -11.86 21.56 10.93
C ALA A 33 -11.97 20.04 11.15
N ARG A 34 -12.37 19.28 10.12
CA ARG A 34 -12.45 17.82 10.18
C ARG A 34 -11.05 17.20 10.27
N GLY A 35 -10.10 17.69 9.48
CA GLY A 35 -8.71 17.23 9.57
C GLY A 35 -8.10 17.55 10.93
N ARG A 36 -8.37 18.74 11.48
CA ARG A 36 -7.93 19.12 12.83
C ARG A 36 -8.48 18.16 13.89
N PHE A 37 -9.78 17.88 13.85
CA PHE A 37 -10.40 16.92 14.76
C PHE A 37 -9.74 15.54 14.71
N ILE A 38 -9.42 15.05 13.50
CA ILE A 38 -8.74 13.75 13.33
C ILE A 38 -7.35 13.77 13.96
N LEU A 39 -6.58 14.85 13.79
CA LEU A 39 -5.25 14.99 14.39
C LEU A 39 -5.32 15.09 15.91
N ASP A 40 -6.29 15.82 16.46
CA ASP A 40 -6.48 15.98 17.89
C ASP A 40 -6.90 14.66 18.58
N HIS A 41 -7.53 13.75 17.84
CA HIS A 41 -8.00 12.44 18.32
C HIS A 41 -7.31 11.27 17.62
N TRP A 42 -6.05 11.44 17.21
CA TRP A 42 -5.35 10.53 16.29
C TRP A 42 -5.38 9.06 16.73
N GLU A 43 -5.16 8.76 18.01
CA GLU A 43 -5.15 7.39 18.53
C GLU A 43 -6.48 6.65 18.27
N ALA A 44 -7.61 7.35 18.44
CA ALA A 44 -8.93 6.76 18.22
C ALA A 44 -9.35 6.79 16.75
N GLU A 45 -8.98 7.84 16.02
CA GLU A 45 -9.39 8.02 14.63
C GLU A 45 -8.56 7.17 13.66
N SER A 46 -7.25 7.00 13.89
CA SER A 46 -6.36 6.19 13.05
C SER A 46 -6.80 4.72 12.93
N ALA A 47 -7.40 4.17 13.99
CA ALA A 47 -7.96 2.82 14.00
C ALA A 47 -9.13 2.61 13.00
N LYS A 48 -9.72 3.71 12.50
CA LYS A 48 -10.83 3.68 11.52
C LYS A 48 -10.35 3.79 10.08
N PHE A 49 -9.06 4.05 9.86
CA PHE A 49 -8.48 4.15 8.51
C PHE A 49 -8.16 2.77 7.96
N PHE A 50 -8.40 2.62 6.66
CA PHE A 50 -7.99 1.45 5.90
C PHE A 50 -6.99 1.85 4.81
N LYS A 51 -5.88 1.14 4.74
CA LYS A 51 -5.00 1.11 3.57
C LYS A 51 -5.66 0.22 2.53
N VAL A 52 -6.00 0.81 1.39
CA VAL A 52 -6.59 0.11 0.24
C VAL A 52 -5.46 -0.26 -0.70
N PHE A 53 -5.34 -1.53 -1.03
CA PHE A 53 -4.31 -2.02 -1.95
C PHE A 53 -4.93 -2.85 -3.07
N PRO A 54 -4.77 -2.49 -4.35
CA PRO A 54 -5.24 -3.34 -5.45
C PRO A 54 -4.49 -4.67 -5.45
N ARG A 55 -5.21 -5.79 -5.53
CA ARG A 55 -4.63 -7.15 -5.37
C ARG A 55 -3.56 -7.44 -6.40
N ASP A 56 -3.83 -7.12 -7.66
CA ASP A 56 -2.90 -7.41 -8.75
C ASP A 56 -1.65 -6.54 -8.66
N TYR A 57 -1.80 -5.29 -8.18
CA TYR A 57 -0.67 -4.41 -7.91
C TYR A 57 0.17 -4.93 -6.74
N GLU A 58 -0.45 -5.43 -5.67
CA GLU A 58 0.24 -6.04 -4.53
C GLU A 58 1.13 -7.20 -4.97
N ARG A 59 0.53 -8.12 -5.74
CA ARG A 59 1.24 -9.28 -6.27
C ARG A 59 2.38 -8.89 -7.19
N MET A 60 2.20 -7.85 -7.99
CA MET A 60 3.25 -7.36 -8.88
C MET A 60 4.42 -6.76 -8.09
N LEU A 61 4.15 -6.00 -7.02
CA LEU A 61 5.19 -5.51 -6.11
C LEU A 61 5.91 -6.64 -5.36
N GLU A 62 5.22 -7.71 -5.01
CA GLU A 62 5.83 -8.91 -4.42
C GLU A 62 6.79 -9.60 -5.39
N CYS A 63 6.38 -9.78 -6.64
CA CYS A 63 7.24 -10.32 -7.68
C CYS A 63 8.47 -9.43 -7.89
N PHE A 64 8.30 -8.10 -7.91
CA PHE A 64 9.43 -7.17 -7.98
C PHE A 64 10.43 -7.36 -6.83
N ARG A 65 9.96 -7.42 -5.58
CA ARG A 65 10.85 -7.63 -4.43
C ARG A 65 11.65 -8.92 -4.52
N LYS A 66 11.01 -10.03 -4.92
CA LYS A 66 11.70 -11.32 -5.10
C LYS A 66 12.78 -11.28 -6.18
N VAL A 67 12.52 -10.53 -7.24
CA VAL A 67 13.44 -10.37 -8.37
C VAL A 67 14.59 -9.44 -8.01
N GLU A 68 14.34 -8.36 -7.25
CA GLU A 68 15.38 -7.51 -6.67
C GLU A 68 16.28 -8.28 -5.69
N GLU A 69 15.71 -9.18 -4.88
CA GLU A 69 16.47 -10.10 -4.00
C GLU A 69 17.38 -11.06 -4.79
N GLN A 70 17.05 -11.34 -6.06
CA GLN A 70 17.90 -12.12 -6.97
C GLN A 70 19.01 -11.27 -7.62
N GLY A 71 19.11 -9.97 -7.26
CA GLY A 71 20.11 -9.04 -7.78
C GLY A 71 19.77 -8.43 -9.13
N LEU A 72 18.57 -8.67 -9.65
CA LEU A 72 18.08 -8.11 -10.91
C LEU A 72 17.55 -6.69 -10.64
N SER A 73 17.70 -5.76 -11.58
CA SER A 73 17.23 -4.38 -11.42
C SER A 73 16.77 -3.77 -12.75
N GLY A 74 16.08 -2.62 -12.70
CA GLY A 74 15.63 -1.90 -13.88
C GLY A 74 14.69 -2.73 -14.77
N ASP A 75 14.91 -2.66 -16.08
CA ASP A 75 14.06 -3.35 -17.08
C ASP A 75 14.10 -4.88 -16.94
N GLU A 76 15.25 -5.43 -16.54
CA GLU A 76 15.41 -6.88 -16.31
C GLU A 76 14.55 -7.33 -15.13
N ALA A 77 14.52 -6.54 -14.06
CA ALA A 77 13.65 -6.82 -12.93
C ALA A 77 12.16 -6.70 -13.29
N ALA A 78 11.81 -5.70 -14.10
CA ALA A 78 10.42 -5.49 -14.53
C ALA A 78 9.90 -6.66 -15.38
N MET A 79 10.71 -7.14 -16.32
CA MET A 79 10.34 -8.29 -17.15
C MET A 79 10.22 -9.58 -16.33
N ALA A 80 11.18 -9.87 -15.46
CA ALA A 80 11.15 -11.07 -14.63
C ALA A 80 9.97 -11.06 -13.65
N ALA A 81 9.68 -9.92 -13.01
CA ALA A 81 8.54 -9.78 -12.10
C ALA A 81 7.20 -9.96 -12.82
N PHE A 82 7.08 -9.44 -14.04
CA PHE A 82 5.88 -9.63 -14.87
C PHE A 82 5.67 -11.09 -15.27
N GLU A 83 6.73 -11.77 -15.71
CA GLU A 83 6.66 -13.20 -16.05
C GLU A 83 6.30 -14.08 -14.85
N GLU A 84 6.85 -13.81 -13.66
CA GLU A 84 6.51 -14.52 -12.44
C GLU A 84 5.04 -14.32 -12.07
N ASN A 85 4.55 -13.07 -12.13
CA ASN A 85 3.14 -12.75 -11.85
C ASN A 85 2.18 -13.50 -12.80
N LEU A 86 2.55 -13.59 -14.08
CA LEU A 86 1.75 -14.25 -15.12
C LEU A 86 1.74 -15.79 -14.96
N LYS A 87 2.88 -16.39 -14.59
CA LYS A 87 2.98 -17.81 -14.24
C LYS A 87 2.09 -18.15 -13.03
N ASP A 88 2.10 -17.33 -11.99
CA ASP A 88 1.24 -17.52 -10.81
C ASP A 88 -0.25 -17.45 -11.16
N LEU A 89 -0.67 -16.54 -12.04
CA LEU A 89 -2.05 -16.48 -12.54
C LEU A 89 -2.47 -17.76 -13.27
N SER A 90 -1.62 -18.27 -14.17
CA SER A 90 -1.91 -19.48 -14.93
C SER A 90 -2.08 -20.74 -14.05
N ARG A 91 -1.42 -20.79 -12.88
CA ARG A 91 -1.55 -21.87 -11.91
C ARG A 91 -2.89 -21.86 -11.17
N VAL A 92 -3.50 -20.70 -11.01
CA VAL A 92 -4.77 -20.52 -10.28
C VAL A 92 -5.98 -20.75 -11.18
N GLY A 93 -5.85 -20.52 -12.50
CA GLY A 93 -6.92 -20.74 -13.48
C GLY A 93 -7.13 -22.20 -13.92
N GLY A 94 -6.29 -23.14 -13.46
CA GLY A 94 -6.41 -24.56 -13.75
C GLY A 94 -6.99 -25.34 -12.57
N ASN A 95 -8.30 -25.25 -12.35
CA ASN A 95 -9.10 -26.18 -11.53
C ASN A 95 -10.56 -26.15 -12.01
#